data_AF-A0A223ARF3-F1
#
_entry.id   AF-A0A223ARF3-F1
#
_cell.length_a   1.000
_cell.length_b   1.000
_cell.length_c   1.000
_cell.angle_alpha   90.00
_cell.angle_beta   90.00
_cell.angle_gamma   90.00
#
_symmetry.space_group_name_H-M   'P 1'
#
loop_
_entity.id
_entity.type
_entity.pdbx_description
1 polymer ?
#
loop_
_entity_poly.entity_id
_entity_poly.type
_entity_poly.pdbx_seq_one_letter_code
_entity_poly.pdbx_strand_id
1 'polypeptide(L)'
;MYIDEATFREIFHKFIYIECPDALEELSDTLEIIDGATGVLAYCFCEDLVGTNFNLLASAKRKENGTLEIGPRSTEKYARVRFSDVRDYEFELVKNLEADITGFLDVPEDIRENFESADKKMSMLRELEMLDGGRNMELPDFVSVTVGKKGFLPEVVWVRTTDFGDNEFYGTLHNPPKQGFGLEPGQKVRFRAYDNEGDIMLILDSSMLN
;
A
#
# COMPACT_ATOMS: atom_id res chain seq x y z
N MET A 1 -0.65 -13.24 10.23
CA MET A 1 -0.17 -12.82 8.90
C MET A 1 0.65 -11.59 9.13
N TYR A 2 1.87 -11.56 8.61
CA TYR A 2 2.73 -10.40 8.70
C TYR A 2 2.32 -9.34 7.68
N ILE A 3 2.59 -8.07 7.97
CA ILE A 3 2.23 -6.97 7.07
C ILE A 3 2.93 -7.10 5.71
N ASP A 4 4.15 -7.63 5.67
CA ASP A 4 4.90 -7.87 4.43
C ASP A 4 4.39 -9.04 3.57
N GLU A 5 3.55 -9.91 4.13
CA GLU A 5 2.89 -11.01 3.43
C GLU A 5 1.60 -10.55 2.73
N ALA A 6 1.08 -9.37 3.08
CA ALA A 6 -0.14 -8.85 2.48
C ALA A 6 0.10 -8.22 1.10
N THR A 7 -0.95 -8.23 0.28
CA THR A 7 -1.04 -7.40 -0.90
C THR A 7 -1.49 -5.98 -0.53
N PHE A 8 -1.13 -4.99 -1.35
CA PHE A 8 -1.62 -3.62 -1.18
C PHE A 8 -3.15 -3.57 -1.10
N ARG A 9 -3.84 -4.33 -1.97
CA ARG A 9 -5.30 -4.42 -2.00
C ARG A 9 -5.91 -4.95 -0.70
N GLU A 10 -5.22 -5.83 -0.01
CA GLU A 10 -5.72 -6.45 1.22
C GLU A 10 -5.80 -5.48 2.38
N ILE A 11 -4.95 -4.43 2.41
CA ILE A 11 -4.86 -3.50 3.53
C ILE A 11 -5.23 -2.05 3.17
N PHE A 12 -5.10 -1.63 1.90
CA PHE A 12 -5.37 -0.26 1.49
C PHE A 12 -6.78 0.18 1.86
N HIS A 13 -6.89 1.36 2.47
CA HIS A 13 -8.14 1.96 2.98
C HIS A 13 -8.90 1.09 3.97
N LYS A 14 -8.18 0.33 4.80
CA LYS A 14 -8.78 -0.51 5.84
C LYS A 14 -8.24 -0.16 7.21
N PHE A 15 -9.11 -0.31 8.19
CA PHE A 15 -8.73 -0.38 9.58
C PHE A 15 -8.11 -1.76 9.85
N ILE A 16 -6.93 -1.74 10.47
CA ILE A 16 -6.19 -2.93 10.85
C ILE A 16 -5.77 -2.83 12.32
N TYR A 17 -5.69 -3.98 12.97
CA TYR A 17 -4.98 -4.13 14.22
C TYR A 17 -3.56 -4.59 13.91
N ILE A 18 -2.56 -3.90 14.44
CA ILE A 18 -1.14 -4.27 14.33
C ILE A 18 -0.71 -4.75 15.71
N GLU A 19 -0.23 -5.99 15.81
CA GLU A 19 0.27 -6.59 17.05
C GLU A 19 1.75 -6.23 17.23
N CYS A 20 2.03 -5.34 18.17
CA CYS A 20 3.37 -4.75 18.38
C CYS A 20 3.65 -4.48 19.88
N PRO A 21 3.56 -5.49 20.76
CA PRO A 21 3.63 -5.30 22.20
C PRO A 21 4.97 -4.71 22.68
N ASP A 22 6.05 -5.01 21.97
CA ASP A 22 7.41 -4.52 22.20
C ASP A 22 7.61 -3.04 21.81
N ALA A 23 6.79 -2.51 20.91
CA ALA A 23 6.84 -1.10 20.49
C ALA A 23 5.93 -0.17 21.30
N LEU A 24 5.01 -0.71 22.14
CA LEU A 24 4.00 0.11 22.84
C LEU A 24 4.58 1.15 23.78
N GLU A 25 5.70 0.84 24.44
CA GLU A 25 6.38 1.80 25.33
C GLU A 25 6.87 3.02 24.57
N GLU A 26 7.41 2.83 23.36
CA GLU A 26 7.87 3.93 22.50
C GLU A 26 6.71 4.78 21.97
N LEU A 27 5.50 4.22 21.91
CA LEU A 27 4.30 4.90 21.45
C LEU A 27 3.56 5.67 22.55
N SER A 28 4.01 5.62 23.82
CA SER A 28 3.30 6.26 24.94
C SER A 28 3.23 7.79 24.86
N ASP A 29 4.15 8.41 24.12
CA ASP A 29 4.14 9.86 23.85
C ASP A 29 3.08 10.26 22.81
N THR A 30 2.53 9.27 22.10
CA THR A 30 1.60 9.46 20.96
C THR A 30 0.21 8.89 21.25
N LEU A 31 0.14 7.80 22.00
CA LEU A 31 -1.07 7.05 22.31
C LEU A 31 -1.23 6.89 23.82
N GLU A 32 -2.45 7.02 24.31
CA GLU A 32 -2.78 6.54 25.65
C GLU A 32 -2.79 5.00 25.63
N ILE A 33 -1.83 4.37 26.32
CA ILE A 33 -1.66 2.91 26.35
C ILE A 33 -2.57 2.31 27.43
N ILE A 34 -3.59 1.56 27.02
CA ILE A 34 -4.49 0.86 27.95
C ILE A 34 -3.81 -0.35 28.62
N ASP A 35 -4.32 -0.74 29.79
CA ASP A 35 -3.76 -1.86 30.55
C ASP A 35 -3.83 -3.20 29.79
N GLY A 36 -2.66 -3.80 29.61
CA GLY A 36 -2.50 -5.02 28.83
C GLY A 36 -2.77 -4.83 27.34
N ALA A 37 -2.56 -3.63 26.79
CA ALA A 37 -2.49 -3.42 25.35
C ALA A 37 -1.49 -4.40 24.72
N THR A 38 -1.84 -4.90 23.55
CA THR A 38 -1.04 -5.85 22.77
C THR A 38 -0.64 -5.29 21.42
N GLY A 39 -1.17 -4.12 21.05
CA GLY A 39 -0.88 -3.49 19.78
C GLY A 39 -1.67 -2.20 19.58
N VAL A 40 -1.93 -1.85 18.33
CA VAL A 40 -2.57 -0.59 17.95
C VAL A 40 -3.66 -0.79 16.91
N LEU A 41 -4.70 0.03 17.01
CA LEU A 41 -5.64 0.27 15.91
C LEU A 41 -4.99 1.27 14.95
N ALA A 42 -4.96 0.92 13.67
CA ALA A 42 -4.42 1.79 12.62
C ALA A 42 -5.31 1.82 11.37
N TYR A 43 -5.17 2.86 10.56
CA TYR A 43 -5.79 2.97 9.24
C TYR A 43 -4.73 3.07 8.15
N CYS A 44 -4.78 2.18 7.16
CA CYS A 44 -3.83 2.16 6.05
C CYS A 44 -4.24 3.13 4.94
N PHE A 45 -3.30 3.94 4.47
CA PHE A 45 -3.48 4.91 3.38
C PHE A 45 -2.23 5.05 2.54
N CYS A 46 -2.31 5.77 1.42
CA CYS A 46 -1.17 5.99 0.54
C CYS A 46 -0.97 7.48 0.23
N GLU A 47 0.22 7.98 0.50
CA GLU A 47 0.63 9.36 0.22
C GLU A 47 1.52 9.41 -1.04
N ASP A 48 1.37 10.46 -1.83
CA ASP A 48 2.16 10.64 -3.06
C ASP A 48 3.66 10.69 -2.75
N LEU A 49 4.45 9.91 -3.49
CA LEU A 49 5.91 9.80 -3.36
C LEU A 49 6.42 9.23 -2.02
N VAL A 50 5.57 9.12 -1.00
CA VAL A 50 5.90 8.49 0.29
C VAL A 50 5.49 7.02 0.30
N GLY A 51 4.36 6.68 -0.32
CA GLY A 51 3.86 5.31 -0.41
C GLY A 51 2.88 4.93 0.70
N THR A 52 2.89 3.66 1.07
CA THR A 52 1.96 3.07 2.04
C THR A 52 2.32 3.47 3.47
N ASN A 53 1.34 4.02 4.18
CA ASN A 53 1.44 4.53 5.54
C ASN A 53 0.28 4.03 6.40
N PHE A 54 0.48 4.05 7.71
CA PHE A 54 -0.51 3.68 8.70
C PHE A 54 -0.71 4.82 9.69
N ASN A 55 -1.93 5.37 9.77
CA ASN A 55 -2.28 6.34 10.79
C ASN A 55 -2.60 5.57 12.08
N LEU A 56 -1.84 5.82 13.14
CA LEU A 56 -2.02 5.21 14.46
C LEU A 56 -3.16 5.92 15.18
N LEU A 57 -4.20 5.17 15.55
CA LEU A 57 -5.46 5.74 16.02
C LEU A 57 -5.67 5.57 17.52
N ALA A 58 -5.29 4.44 18.08
CA ALA A 58 -5.44 4.12 19.50
C ALA A 58 -4.58 2.91 19.85
N SER A 59 -4.20 2.78 21.13
CA SER A 59 -3.75 1.49 21.65
C SER A 59 -4.92 0.50 21.67
N ALA A 60 -4.61 -0.78 21.53
CA ALA A 60 -5.62 -1.83 21.48
C ALA A 60 -5.15 -3.10 22.19
N LYS A 61 -6.12 -3.84 22.73
CA LYS A 61 -5.91 -5.10 23.43
C LYS A 61 -6.74 -6.17 22.75
N ARG A 62 -6.06 -7.18 22.22
CA ARG A 62 -6.70 -8.37 21.68
C ARG A 62 -7.00 -9.34 22.83
N LYS A 63 -8.28 -9.66 23.01
CA LYS A 63 -8.73 -10.63 24.01
C LYS A 63 -8.70 -12.05 23.43
N GLU A 64 -8.58 -13.04 24.31
CA GLU A 64 -8.57 -14.46 23.91
C GLU A 64 -9.82 -14.90 23.14
N ASN A 65 -10.96 -14.22 23.35
CA ASN A 65 -12.20 -14.48 22.66
C ASN A 65 -12.30 -13.82 21.26
N GLY A 66 -11.25 -13.15 20.78
CA GLY A 66 -11.21 -12.47 19.49
C GLY A 66 -11.79 -11.05 19.48
N THR A 67 -12.28 -10.56 20.63
CA THR A 67 -12.72 -9.15 20.76
C THR A 67 -11.49 -8.24 20.84
N LEU A 68 -11.54 -7.11 20.13
CA LEU A 68 -10.55 -6.05 20.22
C LEU A 68 -11.08 -4.92 21.10
N GLU A 69 -10.48 -4.75 22.27
CA GLU A 69 -10.74 -3.60 23.12
C GLU A 69 -9.86 -2.43 22.65
N ILE A 70 -10.51 -1.33 22.28
CA ILE A 70 -9.84 -0.14 21.73
C ILE A 70 -9.77 0.93 22.82
N GLY A 71 -8.58 1.47 23.03
CA GLY A 71 -8.34 2.56 23.96
C GLY A 71 -8.83 3.91 23.45
N PRO A 72 -8.53 4.99 24.20
CA PRO A 72 -8.83 6.34 23.76
C PRO A 72 -8.14 6.68 22.44
N ARG A 73 -8.79 7.54 21.65
CA ARG A 73 -8.22 8.07 20.41
C ARG A 73 -6.93 8.82 20.71
N SER A 74 -5.94 8.66 19.84
CA SER A 74 -4.68 9.39 19.88
C SER A 74 -4.92 10.89 20.03
N THR A 75 -4.16 11.52 20.92
CA THR A 75 -4.10 12.97 21.05
C THR A 75 -3.44 13.61 19.83
N GLU A 76 -2.57 12.86 19.15
CA GLU A 76 -1.88 13.26 17.93
C GLU A 76 -2.68 12.80 16.71
N LYS A 77 -3.48 13.72 16.14
CA LYS A 77 -4.41 13.42 15.04
C LYS A 77 -3.78 12.64 13.87
N TYR A 78 -2.50 12.90 13.58
CA TYR A 78 -1.79 12.35 12.43
C TYR A 78 -0.54 11.55 12.79
N ALA A 79 -0.54 10.95 13.98
CA ALA A 79 0.43 9.92 14.34
C ALA A 79 0.51 8.86 13.25
N ARG A 80 1.69 8.60 12.69
CA ARG A 80 1.83 7.67 11.57
C ARG A 80 3.19 7.00 11.49
N VAL A 81 3.17 5.81 10.93
CA VAL A 81 4.35 4.98 10.63
C VAL A 81 4.30 4.52 9.17
N ARG A 82 5.47 4.26 8.59
CA ARG A 82 5.59 3.79 7.21
C ARG A 82 5.50 2.27 7.17
N PHE A 83 5.21 1.72 5.99
CA PHE A 83 5.28 0.28 5.76
C PHE A 83 6.60 -0.33 6.24
N SER A 84 7.74 0.30 5.95
CA SER A 84 9.06 -0.16 6.40
C SER A 84 9.19 -0.36 7.91
N ASP A 85 8.45 0.41 8.70
CA ASP A 85 8.54 0.43 10.16
C ASP A 85 7.70 -0.68 10.80
N VAL A 86 6.69 -1.18 10.07
CA VAL A 86 5.73 -2.16 10.59
C VAL A 86 5.67 -3.48 9.84
N ARG A 87 6.37 -3.60 8.71
CA ARG A 87 6.35 -4.77 7.82
C ARG A 87 6.55 -6.11 8.53
N ASP A 88 7.34 -6.11 9.61
CA ASP A 88 7.74 -7.30 10.37
C ASP A 88 6.75 -7.63 11.53
N TYR A 89 5.67 -6.87 11.69
CA TYR A 89 4.61 -7.14 12.68
C TYR A 89 3.44 -7.93 12.09
N GLU A 90 2.78 -8.71 12.93
CA GLU A 90 1.52 -9.35 12.58
C GLU A 90 0.39 -8.33 12.55
N PHE A 91 -0.59 -8.56 11.68
CA PHE A 91 -1.80 -7.76 11.63
C PHE A 91 -3.05 -8.61 11.41
N GLU A 92 -4.19 -7.99 11.71
CA GLU A 92 -5.50 -8.51 11.35
C GLU A 92 -6.42 -7.37 10.88
N LEU A 93 -7.23 -7.62 9.85
CA LEU A 93 -8.24 -6.66 9.41
C LEU A 93 -9.31 -6.52 10.50
N VAL A 94 -9.63 -5.28 10.90
CA VAL A 94 -10.59 -5.04 11.97
C VAL A 94 -11.98 -5.60 11.64
N LYS A 95 -12.35 -5.68 10.36
CA LYS A 95 -13.61 -6.30 9.92
C LYS A 95 -13.73 -7.80 10.28
N ASN A 96 -12.61 -8.47 10.59
CA ASN A 96 -12.55 -9.86 11.00
C ASN A 96 -12.57 -10.01 12.54
N LEU A 97 -12.45 -8.89 13.26
CA LEU A 97 -12.45 -8.81 14.72
C LEU A 97 -13.78 -8.26 15.22
N GLU A 98 -14.14 -8.62 16.45
CA GLU A 98 -15.24 -7.95 17.15
C GLU A 98 -14.70 -6.68 17.80
N ALA A 99 -14.90 -5.52 17.16
CA ALA A 99 -14.36 -4.24 17.60
C ALA A 99 -15.36 -3.09 17.39
N ASP A 100 -15.47 -2.16 18.35
CA ASP A 100 -16.23 -0.91 18.16
C ASP A 100 -15.30 0.20 17.65
N ILE A 101 -15.41 0.49 16.35
CA ILE A 101 -14.65 1.56 15.69
C ILE A 101 -15.49 2.81 15.40
N THR A 102 -16.68 2.94 16.00
CA THR A 102 -17.62 4.04 15.69
C THR A 102 -16.98 5.42 15.88
N GLY A 103 -16.07 5.56 16.86
CA GLY A 103 -15.33 6.80 17.13
C GLY A 103 -14.23 7.17 16.11
N PHE A 104 -14.05 6.36 15.06
CA PHE A 104 -13.00 6.52 14.04
C PHE A 104 -13.54 6.56 12.61
N LEU A 105 -14.87 6.59 12.42
CA LEU A 105 -15.48 6.55 11.10
C LEU A 105 -15.20 7.80 10.24
N ASP A 106 -14.71 8.88 10.85
CA ASP A 106 -14.24 10.10 10.19
C ASP A 106 -12.86 9.96 9.54
N VAL A 107 -12.04 9.01 10.01
CA VAL A 107 -10.63 8.85 9.60
C VAL A 107 -10.46 8.70 8.08
N PRO A 108 -11.25 7.88 7.35
CA PRO A 108 -11.05 7.71 5.91
C PRO A 108 -11.24 9.00 5.11
N GLU A 109 -12.21 9.83 5.49
CA GLU A 109 -12.47 11.11 4.83
C GLU A 109 -11.37 12.11 5.17
N ASP A 110 -11.02 12.24 6.46
CA ASP A 110 -9.99 13.14 6.93
C ASP A 110 -8.61 12.83 6.32
N ILE A 111 -8.23 11.55 6.23
CA ILE A 111 -6.98 11.12 5.60
C ILE A 111 -6.97 11.45 4.11
N ARG A 112 -8.10 11.21 3.41
CA ARG A 112 -8.22 11.52 1.99
C ARG A 112 -8.04 13.00 1.70
N GLU A 113 -8.56 13.87 2.57
CA GLU A 113 -8.47 15.33 2.39
C GLU A 113 -7.09 15.89 2.73
N ASN A 114 -6.39 15.30 3.70
CA ASN A 114 -5.17 15.89 4.25
C ASN A 114 -3.87 15.25 3.75
N PHE A 115 -3.89 13.99 3.29
CA PHE A 115 -2.67 13.25 2.93
C PHE A 115 -2.70 12.59 1.57
N GLU A 116 -3.85 12.14 1.10
CA GLU A 116 -3.92 11.45 -0.18
C GLU A 116 -3.86 12.42 -1.35
N SER A 117 -3.63 11.87 -2.54
CA SER A 117 -3.45 12.67 -3.74
C SER A 117 -4.65 13.56 -4.00
N ALA A 118 -4.40 14.86 -4.18
CA ALA A 118 -5.39 15.78 -4.75
C ALA A 118 -5.67 15.47 -6.24
N ASP A 119 -4.79 14.73 -6.91
CA ASP A 119 -5.03 14.25 -8.27
C ASP A 119 -5.96 13.03 -8.24
N LYS A 120 -7.21 13.26 -8.64
CA LYS A 120 -8.23 12.20 -8.72
C LYS A 120 -7.80 11.02 -9.59
N LYS A 121 -6.97 11.23 -10.62
CA LYS A 121 -6.47 10.13 -11.43
C LYS A 121 -5.55 9.21 -10.62
N MET A 122 -4.73 9.76 -9.72
CA MET A 122 -3.89 8.95 -8.83
C MET A 122 -4.74 8.15 -7.87
N SER A 123 -5.77 8.75 -7.27
CA SER A 123 -6.72 8.02 -6.43
C SER A 123 -7.39 6.88 -7.20
N MET A 124 -7.86 7.14 -8.43
CA MET A 124 -8.46 6.11 -9.29
C MET A 124 -7.46 5.02 -9.67
N LEU A 125 -6.21 5.36 -10.00
CA LEU A 125 -5.16 4.41 -10.32
C LEU A 125 -4.95 3.40 -9.19
N ARG A 126 -4.91 3.87 -7.94
CA ARG A 126 -4.76 3.03 -6.74
C ARG A 126 -5.96 2.08 -6.53
N GLU A 127 -7.11 2.39 -7.11
CA GLU A 127 -8.26 1.49 -7.11
C GLU A 127 -8.27 0.45 -8.23
N LEU A 128 -7.46 0.59 -9.28
CA LEU A 128 -7.47 -0.36 -10.41
C LEU A 128 -6.83 -1.71 -10.05
N GLU A 129 -7.66 -2.75 -9.92
CA GLU A 129 -7.22 -4.13 -9.64
C GLU A 129 -6.30 -4.72 -10.72
N MET A 130 -6.46 -4.26 -11.96
CA MET A 130 -5.61 -4.60 -13.10
C MET A 130 -4.13 -4.22 -12.92
N LEU A 131 -3.77 -3.43 -11.91
CA LEU A 131 -2.38 -3.15 -11.55
C LEU A 131 -1.85 -4.02 -10.41
N ASP A 132 -2.73 -4.71 -9.65
CA ASP A 132 -2.36 -5.41 -8.42
C ASP A 132 -1.32 -6.52 -8.66
N GLY A 133 -1.32 -7.15 -9.84
CA GLY A 133 -0.32 -8.15 -10.23
C GLY A 133 1.13 -7.63 -10.34
N GLY A 134 1.33 -6.30 -10.34
CA GLY A 134 2.66 -5.70 -10.34
C GLY A 134 2.90 -4.69 -9.22
N ARG A 135 1.99 -4.49 -8.28
CA ARG A 135 2.16 -3.45 -7.25
C ARG A 135 3.23 -3.82 -6.24
N ASN A 136 4.07 -2.83 -5.93
CA ASN A 136 4.90 -2.88 -4.74
C ASN A 136 4.07 -2.47 -3.51
N MET A 137 4.21 -3.19 -2.40
CA MET A 137 3.46 -2.91 -1.17
C MET A 137 3.85 -1.57 -0.52
N GLU A 138 5.13 -1.24 -0.51
CA GLU A 138 5.65 0.01 0.07
C GLU A 138 5.36 1.21 -0.85
N LEU A 139 5.53 1.04 -2.16
CA LEU A 139 5.38 2.08 -3.18
C LEU A 139 4.40 1.62 -4.27
N PRO A 140 3.08 1.61 -4.03
CA PRO A 140 2.08 1.02 -4.94
C PRO A 140 1.97 1.70 -6.31
N ASP A 141 2.40 2.96 -6.41
CA ASP A 141 2.48 3.67 -7.69
C ASP A 141 3.67 3.18 -8.56
N PHE A 142 4.64 2.49 -7.97
CA PHE A 142 5.75 1.85 -8.68
C PHE A 142 5.40 0.39 -8.95
N VAL A 143 5.00 0.12 -10.19
CA VAL A 143 4.55 -1.21 -10.60
C VAL A 143 5.64 -1.93 -11.39
N SER A 144 5.76 -3.23 -11.18
CA SER A 144 6.64 -4.11 -11.94
C SER A 144 6.03 -4.40 -13.31
N VAL A 145 6.77 -4.11 -14.37
CA VAL A 145 6.35 -4.32 -15.77
C VAL A 145 7.35 -5.22 -16.47
N THR A 146 6.84 -6.22 -17.19
CA THR A 146 7.64 -7.14 -18.00
C THR A 146 7.97 -6.51 -19.35
N VAL A 147 9.23 -6.54 -19.73
CA VAL A 147 9.77 -6.12 -21.02
C VAL A 147 10.19 -7.36 -21.79
N GLY A 148 9.68 -7.52 -23.01
CA GLY A 148 9.99 -8.66 -23.88
C GLY A 148 10.27 -8.23 -25.30
N LYS A 149 11.35 -8.76 -25.88
CA LYS A 149 11.71 -8.60 -27.29
C LYS A 149 12.25 -9.93 -27.82
N LYS A 150 11.92 -10.28 -29.07
CA LYS A 150 12.45 -11.47 -29.72
C LYS A 150 13.98 -11.47 -29.67
N GLY A 151 14.57 -12.58 -29.22
CA GLY A 151 16.03 -12.73 -29.10
C GLY A 151 16.60 -12.28 -27.76
N PHE A 152 15.76 -11.79 -26.84
CA PHE A 152 16.13 -11.41 -25.48
C PHE A 152 15.33 -12.25 -24.47
N LEU A 153 15.90 -12.42 -23.27
CA LEU A 153 15.12 -12.97 -22.15
C LEU A 153 14.19 -11.87 -21.61
N PRO A 154 12.95 -12.18 -21.21
CA PRO A 154 12.09 -11.21 -20.54
C PRO A 154 12.75 -10.62 -19.28
N GLU A 155 12.54 -9.33 -19.04
CA GLU A 155 13.02 -8.64 -17.84
C GLU A 155 11.90 -7.88 -17.14
N VAL A 156 12.01 -7.74 -15.83
CA VAL A 156 11.12 -6.89 -15.03
C VAL A 156 11.78 -5.54 -14.77
N VAL A 157 11.05 -4.47 -15.04
CA VAL A 157 11.45 -3.09 -14.74
C VAL A 157 10.39 -2.43 -13.85
N TRP A 158 10.80 -1.42 -13.08
CA TRP A 158 9.87 -0.64 -12.26
C TRP A 158 9.42 0.61 -13.00
N VAL A 159 8.12 0.83 -13.05
CA VAL A 159 7.48 1.98 -13.69
C VAL A 159 6.67 2.74 -12.65
N ARG A 160 7.00 4.01 -12.43
CA ARG A 160 6.12 4.90 -11.66
C ARG A 160 4.92 5.26 -12.53
N THR A 161 3.78 4.65 -12.24
CA THR A 161 2.54 4.80 -12.99
C THR A 161 1.79 6.03 -12.49
N THR A 162 1.39 6.90 -13.40
CA THR A 162 0.74 8.18 -13.06
C THR A 162 -0.44 8.51 -13.95
N ASP A 163 -0.69 7.73 -15.01
CA ASP A 163 -1.85 7.94 -15.86
C ASP A 163 -2.33 6.61 -16.48
N PHE A 164 -3.55 6.61 -16.97
CA PHE A 164 -4.17 5.48 -17.65
C PHE A 164 -5.16 5.97 -18.70
N GLY A 165 -5.34 5.17 -19.75
CA GLY A 165 -6.42 5.28 -20.72
C GLY A 165 -7.35 4.07 -20.62
N ASP A 166 -8.10 3.80 -21.68
CA ASP A 166 -9.13 2.75 -21.65
C ASP A 166 -8.55 1.33 -21.47
N ASN A 167 -7.39 1.04 -22.07
CA ASN A 167 -6.78 -0.30 -22.07
C ASN A 167 -5.25 -0.27 -21.87
N GLU A 168 -4.71 0.84 -21.36
CA GLU A 168 -3.27 1.04 -21.24
C GLU A 168 -2.91 2.01 -20.12
N PHE A 169 -1.71 1.84 -19.62
CA PHE A 169 -1.15 2.61 -18.53
C PHE A 169 0.07 3.37 -18.99
N TYR A 170 0.31 4.47 -18.31
CA TYR A 170 1.41 5.38 -18.60
C TYR A 170 2.17 5.69 -17.33
N GLY A 171 3.48 5.73 -17.47
CA GLY A 171 4.35 6.04 -16.36
C GLY A 171 5.75 6.40 -16.82
N THR A 172 6.61 6.54 -15.83
CA THR A 172 8.02 6.85 -16.04
C THR A 172 8.86 5.70 -15.55
N LEU A 173 9.79 5.24 -16.39
CA LEU A 173 10.70 4.15 -16.07
C LEU A 173 11.65 4.57 -14.93
N HIS A 174 11.66 3.82 -13.84
CA HIS A 174 12.53 4.09 -12.70
C HIS A 174 13.96 3.62 -12.97
N ASN A 175 14.12 2.38 -13.44
CA ASN A 175 15.40 1.80 -13.82
C ASN A 175 15.31 1.18 -15.23
N PRO A 176 16.36 1.32 -16.06
CA PRO A 176 16.40 0.64 -17.34
C PRO A 176 16.52 -0.89 -17.13
N PRO A 177 16.06 -1.69 -18.10
CA PRO A 177 16.40 -3.11 -18.14
C PRO A 177 17.91 -3.28 -18.36
N LYS A 178 18.43 -4.43 -17.96
CA LYS A 178 19.85 -4.78 -18.03
C LYS A 178 20.28 -5.12 -19.45
N GLN A 179 19.42 -5.80 -20.22
CA GLN A 179 19.64 -6.02 -21.64
C GLN A 179 19.36 -4.74 -22.43
N GLY A 180 20.04 -4.57 -23.56
CA GLY A 180 19.93 -3.41 -24.43
C GLY A 180 18.60 -3.33 -25.20
N PHE A 181 17.50 -3.13 -24.48
CA PHE A 181 16.14 -2.93 -25.03
C PHE A 181 15.92 -1.51 -25.58
N GLY A 182 16.92 -0.63 -25.49
CA GLY A 182 16.83 0.76 -25.96
C GLY A 182 15.96 1.65 -25.07
N LEU A 183 15.83 1.32 -23.78
CA LEU A 183 15.09 2.08 -22.79
C LEU A 183 16.02 2.82 -21.84
N GLU A 184 15.67 4.04 -21.46
CA GLU A 184 16.46 4.90 -20.58
C GLU A 184 15.73 5.21 -19.25
N PRO A 185 16.44 5.35 -18.12
CA PRO A 185 15.82 5.82 -16.88
C PRO A 185 15.17 7.20 -17.08
N GLY A 186 13.98 7.38 -16.52
CA GLY A 186 13.19 8.59 -16.70
C GLY A 186 12.37 8.65 -18.00
N GLN A 187 12.48 7.64 -18.87
CA GLN A 187 11.69 7.58 -20.10
C GLN A 187 10.20 7.35 -19.78
N LYS A 188 9.33 8.11 -20.48
CA LYS A 188 7.89 7.83 -20.46
C LYS A 188 7.60 6.55 -21.22
N VAL A 189 6.86 5.66 -20.58
CA VAL A 189 6.54 4.33 -21.09
C VAL A 189 5.04 4.07 -21.09
N ARG A 190 4.64 3.14 -21.96
CA ARG A 190 3.29 2.63 -22.08
C ARG A 190 3.29 1.12 -21.88
N PHE A 191 2.33 0.61 -21.12
CA PHE A 191 2.18 -0.83 -20.86
C PHE A 191 0.70 -1.22 -20.73
N ARG A 192 0.41 -2.51 -20.77
CA ARG A 192 -0.95 -3.06 -20.63
C ARG A 192 -0.97 -4.22 -19.65
N ALA A 193 -2.12 -4.42 -19.03
CA ALA A 193 -2.40 -5.62 -18.26
C ALA A 193 -2.88 -6.75 -19.18
N TYR A 194 -2.40 -7.96 -18.93
CA TYR A 194 -2.79 -9.19 -19.62
C TYR A 194 -3.15 -10.23 -18.57
N ASP A 195 -4.30 -10.86 -18.73
CA ASP A 195 -4.67 -12.03 -17.95
C ASP A 195 -3.90 -13.25 -18.48
N ASN A 196 -3.14 -13.88 -17.59
CA ASN A 196 -2.42 -15.11 -17.82
C ASN A 196 -2.90 -16.17 -16.82
N GLU A 197 -3.97 -16.88 -17.19
CA GLU A 197 -4.54 -17.99 -16.39
C GLU A 197 -5.01 -17.57 -14.99
N GLY A 198 -5.51 -16.34 -14.85
CA GLY A 198 -5.96 -15.76 -13.58
C GLY A 198 -4.93 -14.86 -12.91
N ASP A 199 -3.68 -14.88 -13.35
CA ASP A 199 -2.64 -13.96 -12.90
C ASP A 199 -2.51 -12.78 -13.86
N ILE A 200 -2.55 -11.56 -13.32
CA ILE A 200 -2.40 -10.35 -14.13
C ILE A 200 -0.91 -10.06 -14.36
N MET A 201 -0.47 -10.07 -15.61
CA MET A 201 0.85 -9.65 -16.04
C MET A 201 0.82 -8.26 -16.67
N LEU A 202 1.69 -7.36 -16.21
CA LEU A 202 1.89 -6.05 -16.84
C LEU A 202 3.01 -6.15 -17.87
N ILE A 203 2.73 -5.80 -19.13
CA ILE A 203 3.69 -5.95 -20.24
C ILE A 203 3.87 -4.61 -20.95
N LEU A 204 5.14 -4.20 -21.10
CA LEU A 204 5.53 -3.00 -21.84
C LEU A 204 5.13 -3.13 -23.32
N ASP A 205 4.64 -2.04 -23.90
CA ASP A 205 4.31 -2.03 -25.32
C ASP A 205 5.58 -2.18 -26.18
N SER A 206 5.60 -3.21 -27.02
CA SER A 206 6.70 -3.51 -27.93
C SER A 206 7.03 -2.38 -28.91
N SER A 207 6.08 -1.48 -29.22
CA SER A 207 6.36 -0.31 -30.07
C SER A 207 7.33 0.69 -29.43
N MET A 208 7.59 0.56 -28.12
CA MET A 208 8.52 1.39 -27.37
C MET A 208 9.97 0.88 -27.43
N LEU A 209 10.20 -0.26 -28.09
CA LEU A 209 11.50 -0.92 -28.17
C LEU A 209 12.16 -0.63 -29.52
N ASN A 210 13.44 -0.26 -29.49
CA ASN A 210 14.30 -0.15 -30.68
C ASN A 210 14.85 -1.53 -31.03
#